data_AF-A0A1I0SEE7-F1
#
_entry.id   AF-A0A1I0SEE7-F1
#
_cell.length_a   1.000
_cell.length_b   1.000
_cell.length_c   1.000
_cell.angle_alpha   90.00
_cell.angle_beta   90.00
_cell.angle_gamma   90.00
#
_symmetry.space_group_name_H-M   'P 1'
#
loop_
_entity.id
_entity.type
_entity.pdbx_description
1 polymer ?
#
loop_
_entity_poly.entity_id
_entity_poly.type
_entity_poly.pdbx_seq_one_letter_code
_entity_poly.pdbx_strand_id
1 'polypeptide(L)' 'MKNKVNHIFDKAAHNLDLLLTKFGGPKNTFRAVLNKLNGKLPVNGLFKDISIDLEGYNVEVSGMVVGGITKIGTMFIP' A
#
# COMPACT_ATOMS: atom_id res chain seq x y z
N MET A 1 -18.48 11.46 1.44
CA MET A 1 -17.87 10.12 1.26
C MET A 1 -16.37 10.23 1.49
N LYS A 2 -15.84 9.77 2.63
CA LYS A 2 -14.39 9.63 2.84
C LYS A 2 -13.94 8.39 2.05
N ASN A 3 -13.24 8.60 0.94
CA ASN A 3 -12.68 7.50 0.16
C ASN A 3 -11.71 6.71 1.05
N LYS A 4 -11.85 5.38 1.11
CA LYS A 4 -10.99 4.48 1.93
C LYS A 4 -9.49 4.70 1.69
N VAL A 5 -9.14 5.18 0.49
CA VAL A 5 -7.78 5.61 0.13
C VAL A 5 -7.27 6.66 1.12
N ASN A 6 -8.06 7.68 1.43
CA ASN A 6 -7.66 8.72 2.39
C ASN A 6 -7.37 8.14 3.78
N HIS A 7 -8.01 7.05 4.20
CA HIS A 7 -7.77 6.49 5.53
C HIS A 7 -6.38 5.85 5.71
N ILE A 8 -5.77 5.41 4.61
CA ILE A 8 -4.39 4.88 4.59
C ILE A 8 -3.38 6.03 4.61
N PHE A 9 -3.70 7.17 4.00
CA PHE A 9 -2.76 8.28 3.82
C PHE A 9 -2.94 9.44 4.82
N ASP A 10 -4.08 9.53 5.51
CA ASP A 10 -4.39 10.64 6.44
C ASP A 10 -3.73 10.47 7.83
N LYS A 11 -3.04 9.36 8.08
CA LYS A 11 -2.35 9.10 9.34
C LYS A 11 -0.87 9.41 9.19
N ALA A 12 -0.42 10.52 9.79
CA ALA A 12 1.00 10.89 9.86
C ALA A 12 1.87 9.74 10.41
N ALA A 13 1.34 8.93 11.31
CA ALA A 13 2.00 7.73 11.85
C ALA A 13 2.38 6.67 10.80
N HIS A 14 1.87 6.76 9.56
CA HIS A 14 2.26 5.83 8.50
C HIS A 14 3.50 6.32 7.71
N ASN A 15 3.99 7.54 7.95
CA ASN A 15 5.19 8.12 7.34
C ASN A 15 5.18 8.13 5.79
N LEU A 16 3.99 8.26 5.18
CA LEU A 16 3.83 8.13 3.71
C LEU A 16 4.01 9.43 2.94
N ASP A 17 4.17 10.58 3.61
CA ASP A 17 4.20 11.91 2.96
C ASP A 17 5.30 12.05 1.91
N LEU A 18 6.46 11.43 2.15
CA LEU A 18 7.57 11.40 1.20
C LEU A 18 7.20 10.62 -0.06
N LEU A 19 6.51 9.49 0.09
CA LEU A 19 6.04 8.69 -1.06
C LEU A 19 4.90 9.40 -1.79
N LEU A 20 4.00 10.08 -1.07
CA LEU A 20 2.96 10.90 -1.67
C LEU A 20 3.55 12.01 -2.53
N THR A 21 4.57 12.71 -2.01
CA THR A 21 5.28 13.75 -2.76
C THR A 21 6.00 13.16 -3.96
N LYS A 22 6.74 12.06 -3.77
CA LYS A 22 7.55 11.41 -4.81
C LYS A 22 6.72 10.88 -5.97
N PHE A 23 5.55 10.29 -5.69
CA PHE A 23 4.67 9.72 -6.72
C PHE A 23 3.59 10.71 -7.22
N GLY A 24 3.48 11.91 -6.65
CA GLY A 24 2.47 12.89 -7.06
C GLY A 24 1.06 12.56 -6.57
N GLY A 25 0.96 11.98 -5.37
CA GLY A 25 -0.27 11.81 -4.61
C GLY A 25 -0.74 10.37 -4.42
N PRO A 26 -1.82 10.17 -3.63
CA PRO A 26 -2.26 8.86 -3.14
C PRO A 26 -2.49 7.81 -4.22
N LYS A 27 -3.11 8.20 -5.34
CA LYS A 27 -3.45 7.30 -6.44
C LYS A 27 -2.21 6.69 -7.10
N ASN A 28 -1.18 7.49 -7.28
CA ASN A 28 0.05 7.04 -7.93
C ASN A 28 0.90 6.20 -6.97
N THR A 29 0.99 6.58 -5.70
CA THR A 29 1.62 5.77 -4.66
C THR A 29 0.96 4.39 -4.56
N PHE A 30 -0.37 4.34 -4.55
CA PHE A 30 -1.11 3.07 -4.49
C PHE A 30 -0.83 2.18 -5.71
N ARG A 31 -0.77 2.75 -6.92
CA ARG A 31 -0.39 2.00 -8.13
C ARG A 31 1.03 1.45 -8.04
N ALA A 32 1.97 2.25 -7.55
CA ALA A 32 3.35 1.83 -7.39
C ALA A 32 3.48 0.66 -6.40
N VAL A 33 2.75 0.73 -5.28
CA VAL A 33 2.66 -0.38 -4.30
C VAL A 33 2.06 -1.64 -4.92
N LEU A 34 0.92 -1.53 -5.62
CA LEU A 34 0.29 -2.68 -6.28
C LEU A 34 1.23 -3.37 -7.29
N ASN A 35 1.99 -2.59 -8.06
CA ASN A 35 2.97 -3.13 -9.01
C ASN A 35 4.06 -3.93 -8.30
N LYS A 36 4.55 -3.47 -7.13
CA LYS A 36 5.57 -4.16 -6.32
C LYS A 36 5.03 -5.41 -5.60
N LEU A 37 3.72 -5.45 -5.33
CA LEU A 37 3.05 -6.61 -4.74
C LEU A 37 2.70 -7.69 -5.77
N ASN A 38 2.72 -7.38 -7.07
CA ASN A 38 2.40 -8.36 -8.10
C ASN A 38 3.34 -9.58 -8.01
N GLY A 39 2.76 -10.78 -7.98
CA GLY A 39 3.51 -12.03 -7.79
C GLY A 39 3.93 -12.36 -6.35
N LYS A 40 3.69 -11.47 -5.36
CA LYS A 40 3.99 -11.71 -3.93
C LYS A 40 2.77 -12.06 -3.08
N LEU A 41 1.58 -11.97 -3.66
CA LEU A 41 0.31 -12.10 -2.93
C LEU A 41 -0.30 -13.50 -3.10
N PRO A 42 -1.07 -13.97 -2.11
CA PRO A 42 -1.83 -15.20 -2.25
C PRO A 42 -2.92 -15.07 -3.33
N VAL A 43 -3.35 -16.20 -3.90
CA VAL A 43 -4.44 -16.24 -4.89
C VAL A 43 -5.75 -15.71 -4.30
N ASN A 44 -5.97 -15.94 -3.00
CA ASN A 44 -7.14 -15.47 -2.26
C ASN A 44 -6.80 -15.43 -0.75
N GLY A 45 -7.45 -14.55 0.01
CA GLY A 45 -7.29 -14.45 1.46
C GLY A 45 -6.43 -13.28 1.94
N LEU A 46 -6.14 -13.27 3.24
CA LEU A 46 -5.41 -12.19 3.90
C LEU A 46 -3.90 -12.30 3.61
N PHE A 47 -3.24 -11.15 3.50
CA PHE A 47 -1.79 -11.04 3.57
C PHE A 47 -1.42 -9.96 4.59
N LYS A 48 -0.35 -10.18 5.33
CA LYS A 48 0.11 -9.27 6.38
C LYS A 48 1.61 -9.05 6.27
N ASP A 49 2.02 -7.83 6.58
CA ASP A 49 3.39 -7.41 6.83
C ASP A 49 4.34 -7.77 5.69
N ILE A 50 3.83 -7.63 4.45
CA ILE A 50 4.63 -7.81 3.25
C ILE A 50 5.52 -6.59 3.08
N SER A 51 6.82 -6.76 3.33
CA SER A 51 7.83 -5.74 3.02
C SER A 51 8.07 -5.63 1.51
N ILE A 52 8.00 -4.41 1.01
CA ILE A 52 8.40 -4.06 -0.36
C ILE A 52 9.38 -2.90 -0.34
N ASP A 53 10.40 -2.98 -1.18
CA ASP A 53 11.20 -1.80 -1.52
C ASP A 53 10.46 -0.97 -2.57
N LEU A 54 10.10 0.25 -2.15
CA LEU A 54 9.48 1.26 -2.98
C LEU A 54 10.39 2.48 -3.02
N GLU A 55 11.25 2.52 -4.04
CA GLU A 55 12.12 3.67 -4.32
C GLU A 55 13.09 4.02 -3.18
N GLY A 56 13.63 2.99 -2.51
CA GLY A 56 14.58 3.13 -1.40
C GLY A 56 13.90 3.16 -0.02
N TYR A 57 12.58 3.11 0.03
CA TYR A 57 11.82 3.00 1.28
C TYR A 57 11.32 1.58 1.48
N ASN A 58 11.57 1.02 2.65
CA ASN A 58 10.94 -0.24 3.06
C ASN A 58 9.51 0.06 3.50
N VAL A 59 8.53 -0.39 2.72
CA VAL A 59 7.11 -0.20 3.01
C VAL A 59 6.52 -1.53 3.43
N GLU A 60 5.90 -1.58 4.59
CA GLU A 60 5.13 -2.74 5.03
C GLU A 60 3.68 -2.60 4.57
N VAL A 61 3.15 -3.65 3.96
CA VAL A 61 1.80 -3.65 3.39
C VAL A 61 0.99 -4.84 3.88
N SER A 62 -0.22 -4.54 4.34
CA SER A 62 -1.19 -5.52 4.84
C SER A 62 -2.54 -5.33 4.14
N GLY A 63 -3.22 -6.43 3.85
CA GLY A 63 -4.46 -6.39 3.08
C GLY A 63 -5.06 -7.76 2.82
N MET A 64 -5.82 -7.86 1.72
CA MET A 64 -6.44 -9.10 1.29
C MET A 64 -6.59 -9.18 -0.22
N VAL A 65 -6.60 -10.40 -0.75
CA VAL A 65 -7.02 -10.70 -2.12
C VAL A 65 -8.40 -11.33 -2.04
N VAL A 66 -9.37 -10.83 -2.82
CA VAL A 66 -10.73 -11.38 -2.92
C VAL A 66 -11.05 -11.58 -4.39
N GLY A 67 -11.18 -12.84 -4.81
CA GLY A 67 -11.46 -13.18 -6.21
C GLY A 67 -10.40 -12.64 -7.16
N GLY A 68 -9.11 -12.74 -6.80
CA GLY A 68 -7.99 -12.21 -7.57
C GLY A 68 -7.79 -10.68 -7.49
N ILE A 69 -8.68 -9.96 -6.81
CA ILE A 69 -8.57 -8.50 -6.66
C ILE A 69 -7.87 -8.17 -5.35
N THR A 70 -6.70 -7.53 -5.45
CA THR A 70 -5.93 -7.03 -4.31
C THR A 70 -6.59 -5.79 -3.69
N LYS A 71 -6.77 -5.83 -2.37
CA LYS A 71 -7.25 -4.71 -1.54
C LYS A 71 -6.23 -4.45 -0.44
N ILE A 72 -5.65 -3.25 -0.45
CA ILE A 72 -4.74 -2.80 0.62
C ILE A 72 -5.59 -2.31 1.78
N GLY A 73 -5.32 -2.84 2.97
CA GLY A 73 -5.96 -2.40 4.22
C GLY A 73 -5.15 -1.32 4.92
N THR A 74 -3.83 -1.51 5.01
CA THR A 74 -2.90 -0.54 5.58
C THR A 74 -1.53 -0.66 4.92
N MET A 75 -0.76 0.44 4.97
CA MET A 75 0.65 0.43 4.66
C MET A 75 1.36 1.54 5.42
N PHE A 76 2.63 1.34 5.75
CA PHE A 76 3.43 2.31 6.48
C PHE A 76 4.92 2.09 6.22
N ILE A 77 5.72 3.13 6.53
CA ILE A 77 7.17 3.03 6.66
C ILE A 77 7.49 2.99 8.17
N PRO A 78 8.10 1.90 8.69
CA PRO A 78 8.45 1.78 10.11
C PRO A 78 9.50 2.81 10.55
#